data_AF-W1VNF4-F1
#
_entry.id   AF-W1VNF4-F1
#
_cell.length_a   1.000
_cell.length_b   1.000
_cell.length_c   1.000
_cell.angle_alpha   90.00
_cell.angle_beta   90.00
_cell.angle_gamma   90.00
#
_symmetry.space_group_name_H-M   'P 1'
#
loop_
_entity.id
_entity.type
_entity.pdbx_description
1 polymer ?
#
loop_
_entity_poly.entity_id
_entity_poly.type
_entity_poly.pdbx_seq_one_letter_code
_entity_poly.pdbx_strand_id
1 'polypeptide(L)'
;MSTPRRPRRGARAGAVALAVGALSLPALALPASAAGTTYRQANGPADCVSINPDGSLNTDPGSCSQFGPAGQGRSNQQARNVILIIGDGMGQQEITAARNYVEGAGGRFEGLDNLPHVGLYTHHSINKKDGSVNYVTDSAALGTAWATGTKTYNGAIGVDVAGRPEQNLIEVAKNAGMRTGNVTTSEIQDATPAVMGAHVSTRSCYAPSGDFKASCEADQRVNGGLGSISEQLVDTRADVALGGARGAFSATVEAEGTYTAADGATHEWTA
;
A
#
# COMPACT_ATOMS: atom_id res chain seq x y z
N MET A 1 -25.95 2.45 -64.75
CA MET A 1 -27.12 2.53 -65.64
C MET A 1 -28.26 3.20 -64.87
N SER A 2 -28.92 4.15 -65.53
CA SER A 2 -29.92 5.12 -65.05
C SER A 2 -30.93 4.69 -63.98
N THR A 3 -31.18 5.64 -63.07
CA THR A 3 -32.37 5.81 -62.21
C THR A 3 -33.72 5.68 -62.95
N PRO A 4 -34.83 5.46 -62.22
CA PRO A 4 -35.89 6.46 -62.28
C PRO A 4 -36.69 6.76 -60.97
N ARG A 5 -36.83 8.08 -60.73
CA ARG A 5 -37.96 8.92 -60.24
C ARG A 5 -39.18 8.34 -59.48
N ARG A 6 -39.39 8.90 -58.26
CA ARG A 6 -40.54 9.66 -57.66
C ARG A 6 -42.00 9.10 -57.76
N PRO A 7 -42.87 9.30 -56.73
CA PRO A 7 -43.44 10.65 -56.41
C PRO A 7 -43.77 10.96 -54.93
N ARG A 8 -44.09 12.26 -54.71
CA ARG A 8 -44.54 12.90 -53.46
C ARG A 8 -46.06 12.73 -53.21
N ARG A 9 -46.46 12.49 -51.96
CA ARG A 9 -47.70 12.92 -51.26
C ARG A 9 -47.31 12.97 -49.76
N GLY A 10 -47.57 13.96 -48.89
CA GLY A 10 -48.60 14.98 -48.83
C GLY A 10 -49.70 14.55 -47.86
N ALA A 11 -49.56 14.80 -46.54
CA ALA A 11 -50.63 15.23 -45.62
C ALA A 11 -50.30 15.06 -44.11
N ARG A 12 -50.44 16.19 -43.39
CA ARG A 12 -51.13 16.40 -42.10
C ARG A 12 -50.68 15.69 -40.81
N ALA A 13 -50.15 16.53 -39.92
CA ALA A 13 -50.61 16.81 -38.55
C ALA A 13 -51.06 15.65 -37.65
N GLY A 14 -50.29 15.45 -36.58
CA GLY A 14 -50.71 14.74 -35.38
C GLY A 14 -49.70 15.03 -34.27
N ALA A 15 -49.96 16.05 -33.46
CA ALA A 15 -49.22 16.31 -32.24
C ALA A 15 -49.59 15.25 -31.21
N VAL A 16 -48.61 14.47 -30.75
CA VAL A 16 -48.74 13.64 -29.55
C VAL A 16 -47.74 14.17 -28.55
N ALA A 17 -48.23 14.94 -27.59
CA ALA A 17 -47.48 15.35 -26.42
C ALA A 17 -47.31 14.14 -25.50
N LEU A 18 -46.09 13.61 -25.43
CA LEU A 18 -45.69 12.68 -24.38
C LEU A 18 -45.12 13.50 -23.22
N ALA A 19 -45.93 13.65 -22.18
CA ALA A 19 -45.51 14.18 -20.90
C ALA A 19 -44.60 13.15 -20.21
N VAL A 20 -43.29 13.40 -20.21
CA VAL A 20 -42.36 12.70 -19.32
C VAL A 20 -42.25 13.55 -18.05
N GLY A 21 -42.88 13.08 -16.98
CA GLY A 21 -42.74 13.68 -15.66
C GLY A 21 -41.31 13.49 -15.16
N ALA A 22 -40.54 14.57 -15.11
CA ALA A 22 -39.27 14.61 -14.39
C ALA A 22 -39.58 14.80 -12.89
N LEU A 23 -39.45 13.74 -12.09
CA LEU A 23 -39.31 13.89 -10.64
C LEU A 23 -37.93 14.50 -10.36
N SER A 24 -37.91 15.80 -10.07
CA SER A 24 -36.74 16.51 -9.57
C SER A 24 -36.52 16.15 -8.09
N LEU A 25 -35.58 15.26 -7.81
CA LEU A 25 -34.93 15.18 -6.49
C LEU A 25 -33.92 16.33 -6.41
N PRO A 26 -33.99 17.23 -5.40
CA PRO A 26 -32.94 18.20 -5.20
C PRO A 26 -31.70 17.45 -4.69
N ALA A 27 -30.68 17.34 -5.55
CA ALA A 27 -29.35 16.97 -5.10
C ALA A 27 -28.86 18.09 -4.16
N LEU A 28 -28.88 17.84 -2.85
CA LEU A 28 -28.06 18.60 -1.93
C LEU A 28 -26.60 18.35 -2.32
N ALA A 29 -26.03 19.27 -3.08
CA ALA A 29 -24.60 19.35 -3.30
C ALA A 29 -23.95 19.71 -1.96
N LEU A 30 -23.46 18.70 -1.24
CA LEU A 30 -22.45 18.91 -0.23
C LEU A 30 -21.24 19.57 -0.93
N PRO A 31 -20.68 20.66 -0.39
CA PRO A 31 -19.44 21.18 -0.94
C PRO A 31 -18.37 20.13 -0.67
N ALA A 32 -17.98 19.41 -1.73
CA ALA A 32 -16.70 18.74 -1.75
C ALA A 32 -15.67 19.83 -1.54
N SER A 33 -15.09 19.89 -0.34
CA SER A 33 -13.90 20.69 -0.10
C SER A 33 -12.84 20.12 -1.05
N ALA A 34 -12.67 20.77 -2.20
CA ALA A 34 -11.52 20.58 -3.05
C ALA A 34 -10.31 21.01 -2.23
N ALA A 35 -9.72 20.07 -1.48
CA ALA A 35 -8.32 20.16 -1.17
C ALA A 35 -7.63 20.20 -2.53
N GLY A 36 -7.26 21.41 -2.97
CA GLY A 36 -6.54 21.61 -4.20
C GLY A 36 -5.17 20.95 -4.09
N THR A 37 -5.11 19.65 -4.34
CA THR A 37 -3.90 19.00 -4.82
C THR A 37 -3.68 19.53 -6.22
N THR A 38 -3.00 20.68 -6.32
CA THR A 38 -2.32 21.04 -7.56
C THR A 38 -1.24 19.98 -7.78
N TYR A 39 -1.61 18.86 -8.41
CA TYR A 39 -0.64 18.06 -9.12
C TYR A 39 0.03 19.02 -10.10
N ARG A 40 1.31 19.30 -9.91
CA ARG A 40 2.09 20.00 -10.94
C ARG A 40 1.94 19.16 -12.19
N GLN A 41 1.39 19.75 -13.26
CA GLN A 41 1.28 19.07 -14.54
C GLN A 41 2.66 18.56 -14.94
N ALA A 42 2.74 17.30 -15.34
CA ALA A 42 3.94 16.74 -15.93
C ALA A 42 4.25 17.54 -17.20
N ASN A 43 5.46 18.09 -17.29
CA ASN A 43 5.89 18.91 -18.43
C ASN A 43 6.77 18.12 -19.41
N GLY A 44 7.03 16.83 -19.12
CA GLY A 44 7.82 15.95 -19.98
C GLY A 44 6.99 15.26 -21.06
N PRO A 45 7.61 14.89 -22.20
CA PRO A 45 6.95 14.11 -23.26
C PRO A 45 6.49 12.73 -22.76
N ALA A 46 5.46 12.17 -23.41
CA ALA A 46 4.88 10.86 -23.07
C ALA A 46 5.84 9.69 -23.33
N ASP A 47 6.76 9.87 -24.29
CA ASP A 47 7.87 8.97 -24.58
C ASP A 47 9.21 9.61 -24.20
N CYS A 48 10.14 8.78 -23.70
CA CYS A 48 11.49 9.23 -23.37
C CYS A 48 12.41 9.34 -24.62
N VAL A 49 11.84 9.25 -25.82
CA VAL A 49 12.56 9.28 -27.10
C VAL A 49 12.02 10.44 -27.93
N SER A 50 12.63 11.63 -27.78
CA SER A 50 12.37 12.72 -28.71
C SER A 50 13.18 12.52 -29.99
N ILE A 51 12.49 12.22 -31.09
CA ILE A 51 13.08 12.16 -32.44
C ILE A 51 12.73 13.46 -33.16
N ASN A 52 13.75 14.17 -33.64
CA ASN A 52 13.57 15.36 -34.46
C ASN A 52 12.94 15.00 -35.82
N PRO A 53 12.32 15.96 -36.54
CA PRO A 53 11.74 15.71 -37.87
C PRO A 53 12.73 15.14 -38.91
N ASP A 54 14.03 15.32 -38.68
CA ASP A 54 15.11 14.78 -39.52
C ASP A 54 15.57 13.36 -39.13
N GLY A 55 14.92 12.74 -38.14
CA GLY A 55 15.23 11.40 -37.64
C GLY A 55 16.35 11.35 -36.61
N SER A 56 16.96 12.48 -36.24
CA SER A 56 17.98 12.54 -35.18
C SER A 56 17.36 12.44 -33.79
N LEU A 57 18.10 11.89 -32.83
CA LEU A 57 17.70 11.85 -31.43
C LEU A 57 17.99 13.20 -30.77
N ASN A 58 17.02 13.73 -30.04
CA ASN A 58 17.25 14.85 -29.13
C ASN A 58 18.02 14.33 -27.90
N THR A 59 19.23 14.86 -27.68
CA THR A 59 20.16 14.45 -26.63
C THR A 59 20.32 15.48 -25.51
N ASP A 60 19.51 16.55 -25.51
CA ASP A 60 19.64 17.62 -24.53
C ASP A 60 19.46 17.07 -23.10
N PRO A 61 20.44 17.25 -22.19
CA PRO A 61 20.34 16.76 -20.82
C PRO A 61 19.07 17.28 -20.12
N GLY A 62 18.23 16.36 -19.65
CA GLY A 62 16.98 16.70 -18.96
C GLY A 62 15.78 17.00 -19.88
N SER A 63 15.93 16.93 -21.20
CA SER A 63 14.80 17.03 -22.15
C SER A 63 13.71 15.98 -21.92
N CYS A 64 14.10 14.79 -21.47
CA CYS A 64 13.18 13.71 -21.09
C CYS A 64 12.86 13.67 -19.58
N SER A 65 13.32 14.66 -18.81
CA SER A 65 12.98 14.73 -17.38
C SER A 65 11.55 15.26 -17.21
N GLN A 66 10.75 14.55 -16.42
CA GLN A 66 9.33 14.84 -16.20
C GLN A 66 9.06 16.30 -15.75
N PHE A 67 10.04 16.93 -15.09
CA PHE A 67 9.96 18.29 -14.55
C PHE A 67 10.92 19.28 -15.20
N GLY A 68 11.53 18.88 -16.33
CA GLY A 68 12.57 19.67 -16.97
C GLY A 68 13.83 19.83 -16.12
N PRO A 69 14.85 20.54 -16.65
CA PRO A 69 16.14 20.73 -16.01
C PRO A 69 16.11 21.47 -14.66
N ALA A 70 15.01 22.18 -14.35
CA ALA A 70 14.83 22.89 -13.09
C ALA A 70 14.36 21.98 -11.92
N GLY A 71 13.80 20.81 -12.23
CA GLY A 71 13.29 19.86 -11.23
C GLY A 71 12.09 20.37 -10.40
N GLN A 72 11.56 19.50 -9.55
CA GLN A 72 10.54 19.89 -8.57
C GLN A 72 11.19 20.47 -7.30
N GLY A 73 10.84 21.71 -6.95
CA GLY A 73 11.21 22.31 -5.66
C GLY A 73 10.73 21.48 -4.46
N ARG A 74 11.59 21.34 -3.43
CA ARG A 74 11.32 20.63 -2.18
C ARG A 74 10.58 21.54 -1.19
N SER A 75 9.67 20.97 -0.40
CA SER A 75 8.97 21.68 0.68
C SER A 75 9.36 21.11 2.03
N ASN A 76 9.58 21.98 3.02
CA ASN A 76 9.81 21.61 4.42
C ASN A 76 8.53 21.67 5.26
N GLN A 77 7.35 21.76 4.62
CA GLN A 77 6.08 21.73 5.34
C GLN A 77 5.82 20.35 5.95
N GLN A 78 5.19 20.34 7.13
CA GLN A 78 4.82 19.10 7.81
C GLN A 78 3.79 18.33 6.98
N ALA A 79 4.05 17.05 6.76
CA ALA A 79 3.12 16.16 6.08
C ALA A 79 1.89 15.90 6.95
N ARG A 80 0.69 16.10 6.39
CA ARG A 80 -0.58 15.79 7.06
C ARG A 80 -0.92 14.30 7.01
N ASN A 81 -0.56 13.63 5.91
CA ASN A 81 -0.86 12.23 5.64
C ASN A 81 0.36 11.58 4.99
N VAL A 82 0.55 10.27 5.22
CA VAL A 82 1.57 9.46 4.57
C VAL A 82 0.89 8.24 3.96
N ILE A 83 1.15 7.98 2.68
CA ILE A 83 0.74 6.76 1.97
C ILE A 83 2.01 6.05 1.54
N LEU A 84 2.23 4.86 2.07
CA LEU A 84 3.38 4.01 1.73
C LEU A 84 2.90 2.87 0.83
N ILE A 85 3.51 2.74 -0.35
CA ILE A 85 3.23 1.67 -1.30
C ILE A 85 4.47 0.78 -1.37
N ILE A 86 4.31 -0.49 -1.01
CA ILE A 86 5.38 -1.49 -1.05
C ILE A 86 5.10 -2.46 -2.19
N GLY A 87 6.03 -2.54 -3.15
CA GLY A 87 6.10 -3.67 -4.07
C GLY A 87 7.04 -4.72 -3.48
N ASP A 88 6.49 -5.80 -2.92
CA ASP A 88 7.30 -6.88 -2.35
C ASP A 88 8.12 -7.54 -3.47
N GLY A 89 9.44 -7.64 -3.27
CA GLY A 89 10.39 -8.09 -4.29
C GLY A 89 10.57 -7.17 -5.51
N MET A 90 10.02 -5.94 -5.49
CA MET A 90 10.03 -5.03 -6.65
C MET A 90 11.33 -4.22 -6.74
N GLY A 91 12.41 -4.87 -7.19
CA GLY A 91 13.66 -4.21 -7.53
C GLY A 91 13.61 -3.44 -8.85
N GLN A 92 14.72 -2.79 -9.21
CA GLN A 92 14.82 -2.00 -10.45
C GLN A 92 14.65 -2.87 -11.71
N GLN A 93 15.04 -4.15 -11.62
CA GLN A 93 14.89 -5.09 -12.73
C GLN A 93 13.43 -5.46 -12.95
N GLU A 94 12.68 -5.69 -11.88
CA GLU A 94 11.25 -5.98 -11.90
C GLU A 94 10.47 -4.79 -12.48
N ILE A 95 10.78 -3.57 -12.05
CA ILE A 95 10.19 -2.34 -12.59
C ILE A 95 10.45 -2.22 -14.10
N THR A 96 11.70 -2.43 -14.53
CA THR A 96 12.08 -2.30 -15.94
C THR A 96 11.43 -3.38 -16.80
N ALA A 97 11.42 -4.63 -16.33
CA ALA A 97 10.77 -5.73 -17.03
C ALA A 97 9.27 -5.48 -17.20
N ALA A 98 8.58 -5.02 -16.14
CA ALA A 98 7.17 -4.67 -16.20
C ALA A 98 6.90 -3.50 -17.15
N ARG A 99 7.71 -2.43 -17.10
CA ARG A 99 7.59 -1.27 -17.99
C ARG A 99 7.75 -1.68 -19.45
N ASN A 100 8.78 -2.47 -19.76
CA ASN A 100 9.04 -2.95 -21.12
C ASN A 100 7.87 -3.78 -21.66
N TYR A 101 7.22 -4.55 -20.80
CA TYR A 101 6.09 -5.39 -21.18
C TYR A 101 4.79 -4.61 -21.39
N VAL A 102 4.46 -3.68 -20.48
CA VAL A 102 3.18 -2.96 -20.47
C VAL A 102 3.22 -1.68 -21.32
N GLU A 103 4.26 -0.88 -21.16
CA GLU A 103 4.38 0.47 -21.74
C GLU A 103 5.38 0.52 -22.91
N GLY A 104 6.16 -0.55 -23.12
CA GLY A 104 7.30 -0.56 -24.02
C GLY A 104 8.53 0.13 -23.43
N ALA A 105 9.69 -0.09 -24.05
CA ALA A 105 10.99 0.34 -23.49
C ALA A 105 11.14 1.86 -23.31
N GLY A 106 10.42 2.67 -24.10
CA GLY A 106 10.41 4.13 -24.01
C GLY A 106 9.19 4.71 -23.28
N GLY A 107 8.25 3.87 -22.86
CA GLY A 107 7.03 4.27 -22.16
C GLY A 107 7.28 4.54 -20.67
N ARG A 108 6.24 4.96 -19.94
CA ARG A 108 6.33 5.34 -18.53
C ARG A 108 5.07 4.94 -17.77
N PHE A 109 5.22 4.43 -16.55
CA PHE A 109 4.08 4.25 -15.65
C PHE A 109 3.56 5.59 -15.13
N GLU A 110 2.25 5.84 -15.23
CA GLU A 110 1.63 7.09 -14.78
C GLU A 110 1.82 7.38 -13.27
N GLY A 111 2.00 6.35 -12.45
CA GLY A 111 2.24 6.47 -11.01
C GLY A 111 3.72 6.41 -10.65
N LEU A 112 4.29 5.21 -10.69
CA LEU A 112 5.62 4.89 -10.16
C LEU A 112 6.74 5.75 -10.77
N ASP A 113 6.74 5.92 -12.09
CA ASP A 113 7.78 6.67 -12.81
C ASP A 113 7.63 8.19 -12.67
N ASN A 114 6.57 8.62 -11.98
CA ASN A 114 6.21 10.03 -11.85
C ASN A 114 6.46 10.59 -10.44
N LEU A 115 7.10 9.81 -9.56
CA LEU A 115 7.58 10.28 -8.26
C LEU A 115 8.82 11.20 -8.46
N PRO A 116 8.79 12.45 -7.95
CA PRO A 116 9.82 13.46 -8.26
C PRO A 116 11.17 13.25 -7.57
N HIS A 117 11.21 12.38 -6.57
CA HIS A 117 12.39 12.12 -5.77
C HIS A 117 12.63 10.62 -5.72
N VAL A 118 13.77 10.21 -6.26
CA VAL A 118 14.21 8.82 -6.29
C VAL A 118 15.51 8.70 -5.51
N GLY A 119 15.63 7.64 -4.73
CA GLY A 119 16.82 7.31 -3.98
C GLY A 119 17.05 5.81 -4.00
N LEU A 120 18.24 5.42 -3.56
CA LEU A 120 18.59 4.03 -3.28
C LEU A 120 18.82 3.88 -1.77
N TYR A 121 18.49 2.72 -1.24
CA TYR A 121 18.62 2.41 0.18
C TYR A 121 19.13 0.98 0.35
N THR A 122 19.72 0.69 1.51
CA THR A 122 20.23 -0.65 1.84
C THR A 122 19.26 -1.40 2.75
N HIS A 123 19.10 -2.69 2.48
CA HIS A 123 18.04 -3.52 3.07
C HIS A 123 18.57 -4.82 3.68
N HIS A 124 19.84 -4.88 4.07
CA HIS A 124 20.39 -6.05 4.77
C HIS A 124 19.66 -6.29 6.11
N SER A 125 19.66 -7.53 6.58
CA SER A 125 19.18 -7.93 7.92
C SER A 125 20.35 -8.38 8.81
N ILE A 126 20.05 -8.91 9.99
CA ILE A 126 21.04 -9.34 10.98
C ILE A 126 20.95 -10.85 11.24
N ASN A 127 22.09 -11.53 11.38
CA ASN A 127 22.14 -12.91 11.83
C ASN A 127 21.91 -12.96 13.35
N LYS A 128 20.83 -13.63 13.79
CA LYS A 128 20.44 -13.69 15.21
C LYS A 128 21.52 -14.25 16.14
N LYS A 129 22.31 -15.22 15.67
CA LYS A 129 23.27 -15.97 16.50
C LYS A 129 24.51 -15.15 16.88
N ASP A 130 25.01 -14.33 15.96
CA ASP A 130 26.31 -13.67 16.09
C ASP A 130 26.25 -12.15 15.84
N GLY A 131 25.08 -11.61 15.51
CA GLY A 131 24.88 -10.19 15.21
C GLY A 131 25.53 -9.73 13.91
N SER A 132 26.06 -10.64 13.10
CA SER A 132 26.70 -10.30 11.83
C SER A 132 25.66 -9.87 10.78
N VAL A 133 26.12 -9.15 9.76
CA VAL A 133 25.26 -8.72 8.65
C VAL A 133 24.83 -9.94 7.83
N ASN A 134 23.52 -10.09 7.65
CA ASN A 134 22.95 -10.93 6.60
C ASN A 134 22.62 -10.05 5.39
N TYR A 135 23.36 -10.23 4.30
CA TYR A 135 23.23 -9.41 3.09
C TYR A 135 21.89 -9.57 2.37
N VAL A 136 21.17 -10.69 2.62
CA VAL A 136 19.88 -10.98 1.97
C VAL A 136 18.78 -11.12 3.03
N THR A 137 17.98 -10.07 3.14
CA THR A 137 16.81 -10.02 4.03
C THR A 137 15.66 -10.86 3.48
N ASP A 138 14.72 -11.22 4.36
CA ASP A 138 13.36 -11.60 3.98
C ASP A 138 12.39 -10.42 4.19
N SER A 139 11.11 -10.59 3.80
CA SER A 139 10.07 -9.57 3.96
C SER A 139 9.82 -9.17 5.43
N ALA A 140 10.01 -10.09 6.38
CA ALA A 140 9.77 -9.84 7.80
C ALA A 140 10.81 -8.90 8.42
N ALA A 141 12.10 -9.20 8.23
CA ALA A 141 13.16 -8.36 8.76
C ALA A 141 13.22 -6.98 8.10
N LEU A 142 13.01 -6.92 6.78
CA LEU A 142 12.95 -5.64 6.08
C LEU A 142 11.72 -4.84 6.52
N GLY A 143 10.58 -5.52 6.66
CA GLY A 143 9.33 -4.96 7.16
C GLY A 143 9.47 -4.30 8.50
N THR A 144 10.05 -5.03 9.44
CA THR A 144 10.33 -4.51 10.77
C THR A 144 11.23 -3.27 10.69
N ALA A 145 12.25 -3.27 9.82
CA ALA A 145 13.17 -2.15 9.70
C ALA A 145 12.50 -0.85 9.25
N TRP A 146 11.60 -0.87 8.25
CA TRP A 146 10.90 0.36 7.85
C TRP A 146 9.73 0.71 8.76
N ALA A 147 9.09 -0.29 9.39
CA ALA A 147 7.92 -0.09 10.25
C ALA A 147 8.29 0.43 11.64
N THR A 148 9.48 0.09 12.15
CA THR A 148 9.91 0.43 13.53
C THR A 148 11.16 1.28 13.57
N GLY A 149 11.96 1.30 12.49
CA GLY A 149 13.30 1.88 12.48
C GLY A 149 14.40 0.96 13.02
N THR A 150 14.06 -0.27 13.42
CA THR A 150 14.99 -1.22 14.06
C THR A 150 15.35 -2.39 13.14
N LYS A 151 16.65 -2.63 12.92
CA LYS A 151 17.13 -3.82 12.18
C LYS A 151 16.96 -5.08 13.03
N THR A 152 16.59 -6.18 12.38
CA THR A 152 16.36 -7.47 13.05
C THR A 152 16.76 -8.66 12.16
N TYR A 153 16.45 -9.88 12.60
CA TYR A 153 16.78 -11.13 11.91
C TYR A 153 15.65 -11.63 11.00
N ASN A 154 16.02 -12.42 9.97
CA ASN A 154 15.04 -12.95 9.02
C ASN A 154 13.93 -13.74 9.72
N GLY A 155 12.69 -13.46 9.36
CA GLY A 155 11.49 -14.03 9.97
C GLY A 155 10.97 -13.28 11.19
N ALA A 156 11.69 -12.31 11.77
CA ALA A 156 11.18 -11.51 12.88
C ALA A 156 10.16 -10.45 12.41
N ILE A 157 9.06 -10.33 13.14
CA ILE A 157 8.01 -9.32 12.88
C ILE A 157 7.95 -8.40 14.09
N GLY A 158 8.23 -7.10 13.90
CA GLY A 158 8.03 -6.08 14.94
C GLY A 158 8.89 -6.24 16.20
N VAL A 159 9.96 -7.04 16.16
CA VAL A 159 10.87 -7.26 17.30
C VAL A 159 12.32 -7.01 16.92
N ASP A 160 13.13 -6.57 17.90
CA ASP A 160 14.57 -6.44 17.73
C ASP A 160 15.28 -7.81 17.71
N VAL A 161 16.62 -7.79 17.60
CA VAL A 161 17.42 -9.03 17.56
C VAL A 161 17.31 -9.87 18.84
N ALA A 162 17.02 -9.24 19.98
CA ALA A 162 16.79 -9.90 21.26
C ALA A 162 15.35 -10.42 21.42
N GLY A 163 14.46 -10.15 20.45
CA GLY A 163 13.05 -10.54 20.50
C GLY A 163 12.17 -9.57 21.31
N ARG A 164 12.66 -8.36 21.60
CA ARG A 164 11.88 -7.34 22.30
C ARG A 164 10.95 -6.62 21.31
N PRO A 165 9.65 -6.43 21.63
CA PRO A 165 8.73 -5.68 20.79
C PRO A 165 9.19 -4.24 20.55
N GLU A 166 9.12 -3.79 19.29
CA GLU A 166 9.48 -2.46 18.82
C GLU A 166 8.24 -1.79 18.20
N GLN A 167 7.93 -0.57 18.64
CA GLN A 167 6.72 0.13 18.23
C GLN A 167 6.68 0.38 16.72
N ASN A 168 5.58 0.01 16.07
CA ASN A 168 5.42 0.19 14.62
C ASN A 168 4.72 1.51 14.24
N LEU A 169 4.78 1.88 12.96
CA LEU A 169 4.21 3.13 12.46
C LEU A 169 2.69 3.27 12.67
N ILE A 170 1.91 2.17 12.70
CA ILE A 170 0.46 2.24 13.00
C ILE A 170 0.25 2.59 14.46
N GLU A 171 0.98 1.96 15.38
CA GLU A 171 0.91 2.29 16.81
C GLU A 171 1.32 3.74 17.08
N VAL A 172 2.42 4.21 16.47
CA VAL A 172 2.84 5.62 16.55
C VAL A 172 1.73 6.55 16.08
N ALA A 173 1.12 6.26 14.92
CA ALA A 173 0.05 7.08 14.36
C ALA A 173 -1.22 7.06 15.23
N LYS A 174 -1.62 5.90 15.76
CA LYS A 174 -2.78 5.79 16.66
C LYS A 174 -2.55 6.53 17.97
N ASN A 175 -1.36 6.43 18.56
CA ASN A 175 -0.98 7.17 19.76
C ASN A 175 -1.00 8.70 19.54
N ALA A 176 -0.78 9.15 18.30
CA ALA A 176 -0.92 10.54 17.90
C ALA A 176 -2.36 10.95 17.53
N GLY A 177 -3.35 10.06 17.71
CA GLY A 177 -4.75 10.31 17.37
C GLY A 177 -5.05 10.33 15.87
N MET A 178 -4.16 9.77 15.04
CA MET A 178 -4.34 9.68 13.59
C MET A 178 -5.11 8.43 13.20
N ARG A 179 -5.76 8.49 12.02
CA ARG A 179 -6.37 7.30 11.40
C ARG A 179 -5.31 6.45 10.73
N THR A 180 -5.49 5.14 10.76
CA THR A 180 -4.52 4.18 10.21
C THR A 180 -5.17 3.18 9.26
N GLY A 181 -4.41 2.74 8.26
CA GLY A 181 -4.85 1.77 7.28
C GLY A 181 -3.74 0.80 6.90
N ASN A 182 -4.09 -0.47 6.72
CA ASN A 182 -3.21 -1.54 6.28
C ASN A 182 -3.90 -2.33 5.17
N VAL A 183 -3.35 -2.30 3.96
CA VAL A 183 -3.97 -2.88 2.77
C VAL A 183 -2.95 -3.71 2.02
N THR A 184 -3.32 -4.95 1.72
CA THR A 184 -2.47 -5.88 0.98
C THR A 184 -3.30 -6.71 -0.02
N THR A 185 -2.63 -7.25 -1.04
CA THR A 185 -3.16 -8.32 -1.89
C THR A 185 -2.85 -9.71 -1.35
N SER A 186 -1.90 -9.82 -0.41
CA SER A 186 -1.53 -11.06 0.27
C SER A 186 -2.50 -11.40 1.41
N GLU A 187 -2.18 -12.46 2.14
CA GLU A 187 -2.74 -12.73 3.46
C GLU A 187 -2.36 -11.58 4.42
N ILE A 188 -3.31 -11.08 5.22
CA ILE A 188 -3.01 -9.95 6.13
C ILE A 188 -2.01 -10.33 7.23
N GLN A 189 -1.83 -11.63 7.48
CA GLN A 189 -0.83 -12.20 8.39
C GLN A 189 0.56 -12.37 7.76
N ASP A 190 0.68 -12.24 6.44
CA ASP A 190 1.99 -12.31 5.81
C ASP A 190 2.86 -11.14 6.30
N ALA A 191 4.19 -11.27 6.18
CA ALA A 191 5.12 -10.41 6.89
C ALA A 191 4.93 -8.91 6.63
N THR A 192 4.79 -8.52 5.37
CA THR A 192 4.72 -7.11 4.96
C THR A 192 3.54 -6.34 5.59
N PRO A 193 2.30 -6.87 5.62
CA PRO A 193 1.23 -6.27 6.42
C PRO A 193 1.37 -6.53 7.93
N ALA A 194 1.87 -7.70 8.37
CA ALA A 194 1.94 -8.05 9.79
C ALA A 194 2.87 -7.15 10.61
N VAL A 195 3.97 -6.64 10.02
CA VAL A 195 4.90 -5.71 10.72
C VAL A 195 4.25 -4.38 11.13
N MET A 196 3.04 -4.09 10.63
CA MET A 196 2.26 -2.90 10.99
C MET A 196 1.23 -3.18 12.09
N GLY A 197 1.24 -4.35 12.73
CA GLY A 197 0.32 -4.62 13.85
C GLY A 197 0.56 -5.91 14.61
N ALA A 198 1.78 -6.44 14.59
CA ALA A 198 2.16 -7.60 15.39
C ALA A 198 3.64 -7.54 15.77
N HIS A 199 3.96 -8.21 16.87
CA HIS A 199 5.31 -8.44 17.38
C HIS A 199 5.46 -9.92 17.70
N VAL A 200 6.16 -10.66 16.82
CA VAL A 200 6.38 -12.10 16.99
C VAL A 200 7.79 -12.48 16.58
N SER A 201 8.33 -13.50 17.27
CA SER A 201 9.68 -13.99 17.03
C SER A 201 9.84 -14.69 15.67
N THR A 202 8.73 -15.10 15.05
CA THR A 202 8.67 -15.76 13.74
C THR A 202 7.41 -15.39 12.94
N ARG A 203 7.59 -15.06 11.66
CA ARG A 203 6.53 -14.70 10.71
C ARG A 203 5.52 -15.83 10.46
N SER A 204 5.85 -17.06 10.84
CA SER A 204 4.92 -18.19 10.73
C SER A 204 3.81 -18.19 11.79
N CYS A 205 3.89 -17.34 12.82
CA CYS A 205 2.96 -17.32 13.96
C CYS A 205 1.57 -16.74 13.60
N TYR A 206 0.89 -17.29 12.61
CA TYR A 206 -0.33 -16.73 12.03
C TYR A 206 -1.51 -16.77 13.00
N ALA A 207 -1.78 -17.93 13.60
CA ALA A 207 -2.97 -18.18 14.42
C ALA A 207 -2.62 -18.86 15.76
N PRO A 208 -3.47 -18.71 16.79
CA PRO A 208 -3.25 -19.39 18.08
C PRO A 208 -3.50 -20.90 17.99
N SER A 209 -4.38 -21.35 17.09
CA SER A 209 -4.80 -22.74 16.96
C SER A 209 -5.15 -23.13 15.51
N GLY A 210 -5.48 -24.41 15.30
CA GLY A 210 -5.91 -24.95 14.01
C GLY A 210 -4.81 -25.04 12.96
N ASP A 211 -5.21 -25.11 11.69
CA ASP A 211 -4.32 -25.36 10.55
C ASP A 211 -3.28 -24.24 10.30
N PHE A 212 -3.52 -23.05 10.85
CA PHE A 212 -2.63 -21.89 10.75
C PHE A 212 -1.73 -21.71 11.99
N LYS A 213 -1.77 -22.63 12.95
CA LYS A 213 -0.87 -22.61 14.12
C LYS A 213 0.53 -23.01 13.69
N ALA A 214 1.52 -22.20 14.02
CA ALA A 214 2.93 -22.55 13.88
C ALA A 214 3.64 -22.62 15.24
N SER A 215 4.86 -23.15 15.22
CA SER A 215 5.74 -23.20 16.39
C SER A 215 6.26 -21.81 16.75
N CYS A 216 5.48 -21.09 17.56
CA CYS A 216 5.81 -19.80 18.15
C CYS A 216 5.41 -19.77 19.63
N GLU A 217 5.73 -20.84 20.38
CA GLU A 217 5.23 -21.06 21.75
C GLU A 217 5.47 -19.86 22.67
N ALA A 218 6.67 -19.25 22.62
CA ALA A 218 7.00 -18.10 23.47
C ALA A 218 6.13 -16.85 23.17
N ASP A 219 5.62 -16.73 21.95
CA ASP A 219 4.78 -15.60 21.54
C ASP A 219 3.30 -15.85 21.88
N GLN A 220 2.87 -17.10 22.09
CA GLN A 220 1.48 -17.45 22.33
C GLN A 220 0.97 -16.92 23.68
N ARG A 221 -0.29 -16.46 23.71
CA ARG A 221 -0.94 -15.93 24.92
C ARG A 221 -1.02 -16.95 26.05
N VAL A 222 -1.24 -18.23 25.74
CA VAL A 222 -1.25 -19.33 26.73
C VAL A 222 0.06 -19.45 27.52
N ASN A 223 1.16 -18.94 26.96
CA ASN A 223 2.50 -18.94 27.57
C ASN A 223 2.92 -17.55 28.07
N GLY A 224 1.99 -16.59 28.12
CA GLY A 224 2.24 -15.21 28.57
C GLY A 224 2.82 -14.28 27.51
N GLY A 225 2.86 -14.70 26.24
CA GLY A 225 3.23 -13.84 25.11
C GLY A 225 2.10 -12.91 24.65
N LEU A 226 2.38 -12.05 23.68
CA LEU A 226 1.40 -11.09 23.14
C LEU A 226 0.31 -11.75 22.26
N GLY A 227 0.56 -12.95 21.77
CA GLY A 227 -0.34 -13.74 20.93
C GLY A 227 0.15 -13.90 19.49
N SER A 228 -0.65 -14.61 18.70
CA SER A 228 -0.37 -14.80 17.28
C SER A 228 -0.53 -13.48 16.49
N ILE A 229 -0.06 -13.46 15.25
CA ILE A 229 -0.23 -12.32 14.34
C ILE A 229 -1.72 -11.96 14.19
N SER A 230 -2.61 -12.94 13.99
CA SER A 230 -4.05 -12.67 13.86
C SER A 230 -4.65 -12.05 15.13
N GLU A 231 -4.23 -12.51 16.31
CA GLU A 231 -4.68 -11.94 17.59
C GLU A 231 -4.21 -10.48 17.74
N GLN A 232 -2.92 -10.24 17.50
CA GLN A 232 -2.34 -8.91 17.64
C GLN A 232 -2.86 -7.91 16.58
N LEU A 233 -3.20 -8.37 15.37
CA LEU A 233 -3.83 -7.51 14.35
C LEU A 233 -5.21 -7.01 14.80
N VAL A 234 -5.98 -7.84 15.51
CA VAL A 234 -7.26 -7.44 16.10
C VAL A 234 -7.05 -6.43 17.23
N ASP A 235 -6.04 -6.63 18.07
CA ASP A 235 -5.70 -5.72 19.17
C ASP A 235 -5.21 -4.36 18.65
N THR A 236 -4.29 -4.38 17.67
CA THR A 236 -3.75 -3.18 17.02
C THR A 236 -4.85 -2.36 16.36
N ARG A 237 -5.88 -3.02 15.81
CA ARG A 237 -7.14 -2.39 15.37
C ARG A 237 -6.93 -1.14 14.50
N ALA A 238 -6.33 -1.31 13.33
CA ALA A 238 -6.31 -0.25 12.32
C ALA A 238 -7.74 0.15 11.92
N ASP A 239 -7.97 1.41 11.54
CA ASP A 239 -9.31 1.85 11.08
C ASP A 239 -9.74 1.10 9.80
N VAL A 240 -8.78 0.77 8.94
CA VAL A 240 -8.98 0.00 7.72
C VAL A 240 -7.95 -1.13 7.66
N ALA A 241 -8.42 -2.38 7.58
CA ALA A 241 -7.58 -3.55 7.32
C ALA A 241 -8.19 -4.36 6.17
N LEU A 242 -7.47 -4.49 5.06
CA LEU A 242 -7.92 -5.19 3.86
C LEU A 242 -6.83 -6.16 3.38
N GLY A 243 -7.19 -7.44 3.23
CA GLY A 243 -6.29 -8.50 2.79
C GLY A 243 -6.98 -9.86 2.73
N GLY A 244 -6.19 -10.91 2.48
CA GLY A 244 -6.65 -12.30 2.42
C GLY A 244 -6.65 -13.04 3.76
N ALA A 245 -6.64 -14.38 3.69
CA ALA A 245 -6.51 -15.31 4.83
C ALA A 245 -7.52 -15.15 5.97
N ARG A 246 -8.81 -15.06 5.63
CA ARG A 246 -9.91 -15.16 6.62
C ARG A 246 -9.81 -16.40 7.51
N GLY A 247 -9.25 -17.51 7.02
CA GLY A 247 -9.17 -18.78 7.75
C GLY A 247 -8.35 -18.69 9.05
N ALA A 248 -7.29 -17.88 9.09
CA ALA A 248 -6.51 -17.70 10.32
C ALA A 248 -7.30 -16.97 11.43
N PHE A 249 -8.34 -16.21 11.06
CA PHE A 249 -9.29 -15.60 12.01
C PHE A 249 -10.42 -16.53 12.46
N SER A 250 -10.52 -17.75 11.90
CA SER A 250 -11.44 -18.77 12.41
C SER A 250 -10.82 -19.67 13.48
N ALA A 251 -9.55 -19.45 13.82
CA ALA A 251 -8.90 -20.14 14.91
C ALA A 251 -9.54 -19.77 16.26
N THR A 252 -9.65 -20.77 17.14
CA THR A 252 -10.12 -20.56 18.51
C THR A 252 -8.99 -19.94 19.35
N VAL A 253 -9.32 -18.92 20.12
CA VAL A 253 -8.42 -18.34 21.12
C VAL A 253 -8.22 -19.35 22.24
N GLU A 254 -6.97 -19.67 22.59
CA GLU A 254 -6.68 -20.79 23.50
C GLU A 254 -6.59 -20.38 24.98
N ALA A 255 -6.56 -19.08 25.28
CA ALA A 255 -6.53 -18.55 26.65
C ALA A 255 -7.34 -17.27 26.75
N GLU A 256 -8.10 -17.09 27.83
CA GLU A 256 -8.61 -15.78 28.23
C GLU A 256 -7.50 -14.96 28.90
N GLY A 257 -7.58 -13.64 28.83
CA GLY A 257 -6.57 -12.79 29.43
C GLY A 257 -6.77 -11.31 29.17
N THR A 258 -5.88 -10.53 29.77
CA THR A 258 -5.85 -9.07 29.63
C THR A 258 -4.43 -8.61 29.34
N TYR A 259 -4.26 -7.70 28.38
CA TYR A 259 -2.99 -7.04 28.07
C TYR A 259 -3.16 -5.54 28.22
N THR A 260 -2.18 -4.87 28.84
CA THR A 260 -2.15 -3.41 28.86
C THR A 260 -1.15 -2.92 27.82
N ALA A 261 -1.65 -2.25 26.80
CA ALA A 261 -0.85 -1.66 25.74
C ALA A 261 0.03 -0.51 26.26
N ALA A 262 1.04 -0.13 25.48
CA ALA A 262 1.99 0.92 25.86
C ALA A 262 1.34 2.30 26.05
N ASP A 263 0.14 2.52 25.51
CA ASP A 263 -0.69 3.71 25.70
C ASP A 263 -1.53 3.68 26.99
N GLY A 264 -1.46 2.59 27.76
CA GLY A 264 -2.20 2.36 29.00
C GLY A 264 -3.59 1.74 28.79
N ALA A 265 -3.99 1.42 27.56
CA ALA A 265 -5.27 0.76 27.30
C ALA A 265 -5.21 -0.72 27.71
N THR A 266 -6.18 -1.18 28.52
CA THR A 266 -6.34 -2.60 28.82
C THR A 266 -7.25 -3.26 27.79
N HIS A 267 -6.73 -4.28 27.12
CA HIS A 267 -7.41 -5.14 26.16
C HIS A 267 -7.73 -6.46 26.84
N GLU A 268 -8.98 -6.89 26.80
CA GLU A 268 -9.41 -8.20 27.31
C GLU A 268 -9.79 -9.11 26.13
N TRP A 269 -9.49 -10.40 26.25
CA TRP A 269 -9.94 -11.43 25.32
C TRP A 269 -10.40 -12.67 26.08
N THR A 270 -11.35 -13.39 25.49
CA THR A 270 -11.93 -14.62 26.04
C THR A 270 -11.61 -15.80 25.12
N ALA A 271 -11.27 -16.94 25.71
CA ALA A 271 -11.14 -18.21 25.01
C ALA A 271 -12.51 -18.76 24.55
#